data_AF-A0AAV5ZLA8-F1
#
_entry.id   AF-A0AAV5ZLA8-F1
#
_cell.length_a   1.000
_cell.length_b   1.000
_cell.length_c   1.000
_cell.angle_alpha   90.00
_cell.angle_beta   90.00
_cell.angle_gamma   90.00
#
_symmetry.space_group_name_H-M   'P 1'
#
loop_
_entity.id
_entity.type
_entity.pdbx_description
1 polymer ?
#
loop_
_entity_poly.entity_id
_entity_poly.type
_entity_poly.pdbx_seq_one_letter_code
_entity_poly.pdbx_strand_id
1 'polypeptide(L)' 'IRVPTLFVHGTTDPFGTPDEVATIRVLIPAPTSVLQVTGGHDLGWGRRRDAKLPERIAAAFLDLISGR' A
#
# COMPACT_ATOMS: atom_id res chain seq x y z
N ILE A 1 8.02 8.22 11.54
CA ILE A 1 6.57 8.27 11.27
C ILE A 1 5.83 7.98 12.59
N ARG A 2 4.85 8.80 12.99
CA ARG A 2 4.15 8.69 14.29
C ARG A 2 2.62 8.60 14.18
N VAL A 3 2.10 8.49 12.96
CA VAL A 3 0.65 8.43 12.66
C VAL A 3 0.35 7.14 11.90
N PRO A 4 -0.90 6.64 11.91
CA PRO A 4 -1.30 5.51 11.09
C PRO A 4 -0.91 5.72 9.62
N THR A 5 -0.23 4.75 9.02
CA THR A 5 0.32 4.87 7.66
C THR A 5 -0.02 3.66 6.82
N LEU A 6 -0.75 3.89 5.73
CA LEU A 6 -0.99 2.88 4.70
C LEU A 6 0.07 3.00 3.61
N PHE A 7 0.78 1.92 3.33
CA PHE A 7 1.62 1.78 2.14
C PHE A 7 0.81 1.12 1.03
N VAL A 8 0.95 1.62 -0.20
CA VAL A 8 0.35 1.00 -1.40
C VAL A 8 1.50 0.67 -2.34
N HIS A 9 1.68 -0.61 -2.68
CA HIS A 9 2.85 -1.07 -3.42
C HIS A 9 2.49 -1.99 -4.59
N GLY A 10 3.10 -1.73 -5.74
CA GLY A 10 2.96 -2.56 -6.93
C GLY A 10 3.77 -3.85 -6.81
N THR A 11 3.16 -5.00 -7.08
CA THR A 11 3.85 -6.31 -6.98
C THR A 11 4.98 -6.49 -7.99
N THR A 12 5.02 -5.68 -9.06
CA THR A 12 6.08 -5.73 -10.09
C THR A 12 6.86 -4.42 -10.15
N ASP A 13 6.90 -3.65 -9.06
CA ASP A 13 7.68 -2.41 -9.00
C ASP A 13 9.20 -2.73 -9.04
N PRO A 14 9.98 -2.14 -9.96
CA PRO A 14 11.42 -2.38 -10.05
C PRO A 14 12.23 -1.71 -8.93
N PHE A 15 11.63 -0.80 -8.16
CA PHE A 15 12.32 -0.04 -7.11
C PHE A 15 12.28 -0.68 -5.73
N GLY A 16 11.48 -1.72 -5.56
CA GLY A 16 11.39 -2.43 -4.30
C GLY A 16 10.39 -3.58 -4.36
N THR A 17 10.62 -4.58 -3.52
CA THR A 17 9.77 -5.75 -3.39
C THR A 17 8.74 -5.54 -2.28
N PRO A 18 7.56 -6.19 -2.35
CA PRO A 18 6.61 -6.14 -1.25
C PRO A 18 7.17 -6.64 0.08
N ASP A 19 8.12 -7.58 0.04
CA ASP A 19 8.76 -8.14 1.24
C ASP A 19 9.68 -7.14 1.92
N GLU A 20 10.41 -6.32 1.15
CA GLU A 20 11.19 -5.21 1.70
C GLU A 20 10.30 -4.19 2.42
N VAL A 21 9.16 -3.82 1.81
CA VAL A 21 8.18 -2.90 2.43
C VAL A 21 7.60 -3.51 3.72
N ALA A 22 7.23 -4.79 3.69
CA ALA A 22 6.73 -5.51 4.86
C ALA A 22 7.76 -5.59 5.99
N THR A 23 9.04 -5.73 5.65
CA THR A 23 10.13 -5.79 6.63
C THR A 23 10.42 -4.41 7.24
N ILE A 24 10.50 -3.36 6.43
CA ILE A 24 10.88 -2.01 6.90
C ILE A 24 9.77 -1.38 7.75
N ARG A 25 8.48 -1.66 7.45
CA ARG A 25 7.36 -1.04 8.18
C ARG A 25 7.36 -1.34 9.68
N VAL A 26 7.97 -2.45 10.12
CA VAL A 26 8.05 -2.81 11.55
C VAL A 26 8.87 -1.82 12.37
N LEU A 27 9.72 -1.00 11.72
CA LEU A 27 10.49 0.06 12.36
C LEU A 27 9.65 1.30 12.68
N ILE A 28 8.41 1.37 12.19
CA ILE A 28 7.50 2.50 12.42
C ILE A 28 6.71 2.23 13.72
N PRO A 29 6.80 3.11 14.73
CA PRO A 29 6.17 2.91 16.04
C PRO A 29 4.65 3.15 16.06
N ALA A 30 4.04 3.41 14.90
CA ALA A 30 2.60 3.64 14.74
C ALA A 30 1.99 2.52 13.89
N PRO A 31 0.65 2.32 13.91
CA PRO A 31 0.00 1.31 13.09
C PRO A 31 0.35 1.47 11.60
N THR A 32 0.76 0.37 10.97
CA THR A 32 1.06 0.34 9.53
C THR A 32 0.36 -0.82 8.86
N SER A 33 -0.04 -0.62 7.60
CA SER A 33 -0.57 -1.66 6.73
C SER A 33 0.00 -1.51 5.33
N VAL A 34 -0.01 -2.60 4.55
CA VAL A 34 0.45 -2.62 3.16
C VAL A 34 -0.67 -3.17 2.29
N LEU A 35 -1.13 -2.37 1.34
CA LEU A 35 -2.02 -2.79 0.26
C LEU A 35 -1.18 -3.12 -0.97
N GLN A 36 -1.08 -4.39 -1.31
CA GLN A 36 -0.46 -4.84 -2.55
C GLN A 36 -1.43 -4.67 -3.72
N VAL A 37 -0.91 -4.18 -4.85
CA VAL A 37 -1.70 -3.99 -6.07
C VAL A 37 -0.99 -4.62 -7.24
N THR A 38 -1.77 -5.18 -8.17
CA THR A 38 -1.21 -5.68 -9.42
C THR A 38 -0.78 -4.50 -10.28
N GLY A 39 0.52 -4.32 -10.44
CA GLY A 39 1.09 -3.19 -11.17
C GLY A 39 2.56 -2.97 -10.82
N GLY A 40 3.22 -2.11 -11.59
CA GLY A 40 4.56 -1.64 -11.28
C GLY A 40 4.52 -0.39 -10.42
N HIS A 41 5.50 0.48 -10.63
CA HIS A 41 5.63 1.76 -9.92
C HIS A 41 4.42 2.69 -10.07
N ASP A 42 3.71 2.59 -11.18
CA ASP A 42 2.51 3.38 -11.46
C ASP A 42 1.23 2.78 -10.84
N LEU A 43 1.35 1.72 -10.04
CA LEU A 43 0.22 0.98 -9.45
C LEU A 43 -0.77 0.44 -10.51
N GLY A 44 -0.30 0.25 -11.76
CA GLY A 44 -1.13 -0.18 -12.89
C GLY A 44 -1.94 0.94 -13.54
N TRP A 45 -1.72 2.21 -13.18
CA TRP A 45 -2.46 3.36 -13.70
C TRP A 45 -2.36 3.55 -15.22
N GLY A 46 -1.26 3.10 -15.84
CA GLY A 46 -1.08 3.14 -17.29
C GLY A 46 -1.93 2.11 -18.02
N ARG A 47 -1.33 0.95 -18.35
CA ARG A 47 -1.88 0.00 -19.34
C ARG A 47 -3.13 -0.76 -18.88
N ARG A 48 -3.36 -0.91 -17.57
CA ARG A 48 -4.47 -1.69 -16.99
C ARG A 48 -5.00 -1.02 -15.74
N ARG A 49 -5.59 0.16 -15.93
CA ARG A 49 -6.18 0.95 -14.85
C ARG A 49 -7.32 0.16 -14.19
N ASP A 50 -7.11 -0.24 -12.94
CA ASP A 50 -8.18 -0.72 -12.08
C ASP A 50 -8.98 0.49 -11.59
N ALA A 51 -10.18 0.67 -12.15
CA ALA A 51 -11.06 1.77 -11.79
C ALA A 51 -11.48 1.75 -10.32
N LYS A 52 -11.42 0.59 -9.64
CA LYS A 52 -11.79 0.42 -8.23
C LYS A 52 -10.62 0.60 -7.27
N LEU A 53 -9.41 0.84 -7.79
CA LEU A 53 -8.22 0.97 -6.97
C LEU A 53 -8.33 2.16 -5.99
N PRO A 54 -8.79 3.35 -6.38
CA PRO A 54 -8.96 4.46 -5.44
C PRO A 54 -9.88 4.12 -4.27
N GLU A 55 -11.01 3.46 -4.52
CA GLU A 55 -11.97 3.04 -3.50
C GLU A 55 -11.36 2.00 -2.57
N ARG A 56 -10.59 1.04 -3.10
CA ARG A 56 -9.88 0.04 -2.31
C ARG A 56 -8.81 0.67 -1.41
N ILE A 57 -8.07 1.66 -1.92
CA ILE A 57 -7.08 2.42 -1.12
C ILE A 57 -7.79 3.16 0.01
N ALA A 58 -8.89 3.86 -0.29
CA ALA A 58 -9.67 4.58 0.71
C ALA A 58 -10.23 3.63 1.78
N ALA A 59 -10.81 2.50 1.39
CA ALA A 59 -11.33 1.50 2.32
C ALA A 59 -10.22 0.94 3.25
N ALA A 60 -9.09 0.52 2.68
CA ALA A 60 -7.96 0.01 3.45
C ALA A 60 -7.41 1.04 4.45
N PHE A 61 -7.39 2.32 4.07
CA PHE A 61 -6.96 3.38 4.97
C PHE A 61 -7.98 3.62 6.09
N LEU A 62 -9.27 3.64 5.77
CA LEU A 62 -10.33 3.78 6.76
C LEU A 62 -10.33 2.63 7.77
N ASP A 63 -10.09 1.39 7.35
CA ASP A 63 -9.95 0.25 8.25
C ASP A 63 -8.75 0.41 9.18
N LEU A 64 -7.58 0.76 8.63
CA LEU A 64 -6.36 1.02 9.41
C LEU A 64 -6.58 2.06 10.52
N ILE A 65 -7.24 3.18 10.22
CA ILE A 65 -7.48 4.24 11.23
C ILE A 65 -8.65 3.93 12.17
N SER A 66 -9.56 3.04 11.77
CA SER A 66 -10.65 2.58 12.62
C SER A 66 -10.22 1.49 13.60
N GLY A 67 -9.00 0.97 13.47
CA GLY A 67 -8.50 -0.17 14.25
C GLY A 67 -9.19 -1.49 13.89
N ARG A 68 -9.74 -1.58 12.67
CA ARG A 68 -10.36 -2.79 12.12
C ARG A 68 -9.41 -3.53 11.18
#